data_AF-A0A942AFN0-F1
#
_entry.id   AF-A0A942AFN0-F1
#
_cell.length_a   1.000
_cell.length_b   1.000
_cell.length_c   1.000
_cell.angle_alpha   90.00
_cell.angle_beta   90.00
_cell.angle_gamma   90.00
#
_symmetry.space_group_name_H-M   'P 1'
#
loop_
_entity.id
_entity.type
_entity.pdbx_description
1 polymer ?
#
loop_
_entity_poly.entity_id
_entity_poly.type
_entity_poly.pdbx_seq_one_letter_code
_entity_poly.pdbx_strand_id
1 'polypeptide(L)'
;MDYLLTGEYIRKIRESELKKSKEEFAEELGISLHTLNRLENAERKVTNIEIFEKISKMSGHSLDQIIKTSNNTTKNKEILISKIQNSLYDFNEKELFELSNIIESCKKLSKKKK
;
A
#
# COMPACT_ATOMS: atom_id res chain seq x y z
N MET A 1 8.10 9.52 3.32
CA MET A 1 8.26 8.37 2.40
C MET A 1 9.15 7.35 3.07
N ASP A 2 8.71 6.11 3.09
CA ASP A 2 9.53 4.95 3.43
C ASP A 2 10.21 4.47 2.16
N TYR A 3 11.52 4.73 2.06
CA TYR A 3 12.27 4.41 0.85
C TYR A 3 12.42 2.90 0.64
N LEU A 4 12.50 2.12 1.73
CA LEU A 4 12.60 0.67 1.66
C LEU A 4 11.30 0.08 1.12
N LEU A 5 10.17 0.40 1.76
CA LEU A 5 8.87 -0.11 1.32
C LEU A 5 8.50 0.38 -0.08
N THR A 6 8.91 1.59 -0.45
CA THR A 6 8.69 2.09 -1.81
C THR A 6 9.55 1.35 -2.82
N GLY A 7 10.85 1.15 -2.55
CA GLY A 7 11.76 0.42 -3.44
C GLY A 7 11.30 -1.02 -3.67
N GLU A 8 10.94 -1.72 -2.60
CA GLU A 8 10.39 -3.09 -2.66
C GLU A 8 9.10 -3.14 -3.48
N TYR A 9 8.22 -2.15 -3.31
CA TYR A 9 6.96 -2.11 -4.04
C TYR A 9 7.17 -1.83 -5.54
N ILE A 10 8.10 -0.93 -5.89
CA ILE A 10 8.50 -0.68 -7.28
C ILE A 10 9.06 -1.96 -7.91
N ARG A 11 9.93 -2.68 -7.18
CA ARG A 11 10.44 -3.98 -7.63
C ARG A 11 9.33 -5.00 -7.87
N LYS A 12 8.36 -5.07 -6.96
CA LYS A 12 7.19 -5.94 -7.12
C LYS A 12 6.38 -5.59 -8.37
N ILE A 13 6.12 -4.31 -8.62
CA ILE A 13 5.44 -3.84 -9.83
C ILE A 13 6.20 -4.33 -11.07
N ARG A 14 7.53 -4.13 -11.11
CA ARG A 14 8.36 -4.58 -12.24
C ARG A 14 8.29 -6.09 -12.45
N GLU A 15 8.51 -6.89 -11.40
CA GLU A 15 8.67 -8.35 -11.53
C GLU A 15 7.34 -9.08 -11.72
N SER A 16 6.32 -8.69 -10.96
CA SER A 16 5.07 -9.47 -10.87
C SER A 16 3.97 -8.95 -11.81
N GLU A 17 3.89 -7.64 -11.99
CA GLU A 17 2.77 -7.01 -12.69
C GLU A 17 3.14 -6.66 -14.12
N LEU A 18 4.25 -5.95 -14.30
CA LEU A 18 4.77 -5.59 -15.62
C LEU A 18 5.59 -6.72 -16.26
N LYS A 19 6.12 -7.64 -15.44
CA LYS A 19 6.96 -8.78 -15.85
C LYS A 19 8.16 -8.37 -16.72
N LYS A 20 8.82 -7.27 -16.34
CA LYS A 20 9.96 -6.71 -17.08
C LYS A 20 11.29 -7.06 -16.44
N SER A 21 12.30 -7.25 -17.27
CA SER A 21 13.70 -7.25 -16.84
C SER A 21 14.08 -5.88 -16.24
N LYS A 22 15.20 -5.83 -15.51
CA LYS A 22 15.68 -4.55 -14.97
C LYS A 22 16.14 -3.62 -16.10
N GLU A 23 16.68 -4.19 -17.16
CA GLU A 23 17.18 -3.48 -18.33
C GLU A 23 16.02 -2.79 -19.06
N GLU A 24 14.97 -3.52 -19.42
CA GLU A 24 13.78 -2.98 -20.09
C GLU A 24 13.10 -1.91 -19.22
N PHE A 25 12.96 -2.17 -17.92
CA PHE A 25 12.32 -1.22 -17.02
C PHE A 25 13.14 0.06 -16.83
N ALA A 26 14.47 -0.05 -16.73
CA ALA A 26 15.35 1.12 -16.62
C ALA A 26 15.32 1.96 -17.91
N GLU A 27 15.32 1.31 -19.07
CA GLU A 27 15.24 1.96 -20.38
C GLU A 27 13.95 2.77 -20.52
N GLU A 28 12.79 2.17 -20.20
CA GLU A 28 11.50 2.86 -20.28
C GLU A 28 11.36 4.02 -19.29
N LEU A 29 11.97 3.89 -18.11
CA LEU A 29 12.05 4.98 -17.15
C LEU A 29 13.02 6.09 -17.59
N GLY A 30 13.92 5.80 -18.54
CA GLY A 30 14.97 6.71 -18.98
C GLY A 30 16.05 6.92 -17.92
N ILE A 31 16.36 5.88 -17.15
CA ILE A 31 17.39 5.90 -16.10
C ILE A 31 18.42 4.80 -16.32
N SER A 32 19.60 4.93 -15.71
CA SER A 32 20.59 3.85 -15.76
C SER A 32 20.17 2.65 -14.91
N LEU A 33 20.61 1.45 -15.29
CA LEU A 33 20.42 0.22 -14.51
C LEU A 33 20.94 0.36 -13.07
N HIS A 34 22.05 1.07 -12.87
CA HIS A 34 22.59 1.38 -11.56
C HIS A 34 21.63 2.26 -10.72
N THR A 35 20.97 3.22 -11.36
CA THR A 35 19.96 4.07 -10.69
C THR A 35 18.73 3.27 -10.32
N LEU A 36 18.26 2.38 -11.21
CA LEU A 36 17.16 1.47 -10.91
C LEU A 36 17.49 0.53 -9.74
N ASN A 37 18.67 -0.08 -9.73
CA ASN A 37 19.10 -0.93 -8.61
C ASN A 37 19.06 -0.18 -7.28
N ARG A 38 19.54 1.06 -7.25
CA ARG A 38 19.51 1.91 -6.06
C ARG A 38 18.09 2.32 -5.65
N LEU A 39 17.21 2.53 -6.62
CA LEU A 39 15.79 2.83 -6.38
C LEU A 39 15.08 1.63 -5.73
N GLU A 40 15.23 0.43 -6.30
CA GLU A 40 14.57 -0.78 -5.81
C GLU A 40 15.12 -1.26 -4.47
N ASN A 41 16.42 -1.09 -4.22
CA ASN A 41 17.09 -1.51 -2.98
C ASN A 41 17.14 -0.42 -1.90
N ALA A 42 16.54 0.75 -2.14
CA ALA A 42 16.54 1.89 -1.23
C ALA A 42 17.94 2.40 -0.77
N GLU A 43 18.97 2.18 -1.58
CA GLU A 43 20.37 2.51 -1.26
C GLU A 43 20.63 4.04 -1.22
N ARG A 44 19.75 4.85 -1.84
CA ARG A 44 19.69 6.32 -1.64
C ARG A 44 18.28 6.85 -1.88
N LYS A 45 18.00 8.05 -1.34
CA LYS A 45 16.80 8.83 -1.63
C LYS A 45 16.77 9.21 -3.12
N VAL A 46 15.97 8.51 -3.93
CA VAL A 46 15.62 8.97 -5.28
C VAL A 46 14.48 9.96 -5.12
N THR A 47 14.72 11.21 -5.48
CA THR A 47 13.76 12.32 -5.29
C THR A 47 13.18 12.85 -6.59
N ASN A 48 13.56 12.27 -7.74
CA ASN A 48 12.99 12.70 -9.01
C ASN A 48 11.56 12.16 -9.16
N ILE A 49 10.58 13.05 -9.01
CA ILE A 49 9.14 12.73 -9.09
C ILE A 49 8.74 12.19 -10.46
N GLU A 50 9.40 12.60 -11.55
CA GLU A 50 9.10 12.17 -12.92
C GLU A 50 9.24 10.65 -13.08
N ILE A 51 10.18 10.03 -12.36
CA ILE A 51 10.35 8.58 -12.36
C ILE A 51 9.10 7.90 -11.80
N PHE A 52 8.58 8.40 -10.67
CA PHE A 52 7.39 7.84 -10.04
C PHE A 52 6.13 8.06 -10.91
N GLU A 53 6.04 9.19 -11.61
CA GLU A 53 4.96 9.44 -12.58
C GLU A 53 5.00 8.47 -13.77
N LYS A 54 6.19 8.15 -14.29
CA LYS A 54 6.32 7.14 -15.34
C LYS A 54 5.91 5.76 -14.84
N ILE A 55 6.37 5.35 -13.66
CA ILE A 55 5.96 4.08 -13.04
C ILE A 55 4.44 4.05 -12.85
N SER A 56 3.84 5.15 -12.40
CA SER A 56 2.39 5.28 -12.26
C SER A 56 1.66 5.07 -13.58
N LYS A 57 2.09 5.75 -14.65
CA LYS A 57 1.50 5.60 -15.99
C LYS A 57 1.63 4.18 -16.54
N MET A 58 2.77 3.53 -16.33
CA MET A 58 3.06 2.18 -16.83
C MET A 58 2.27 1.10 -16.09
N SER A 59 2.12 1.24 -14.77
CA SER A 59 1.52 0.22 -13.91
C SER A 59 0.04 0.45 -13.59
N GLY A 60 -0.48 1.65 -13.84
CA GLY A 60 -1.84 2.04 -13.46
C GLY A 60 -2.01 2.37 -11.97
N HIS A 61 -0.96 2.26 -11.15
CA HIS A 61 -1.02 2.64 -9.73
C HIS A 61 -0.90 4.15 -9.56
N SER A 62 -1.60 4.72 -8.58
CA SER A 62 -1.42 6.13 -8.22
C SER A 62 -0.08 6.37 -7.52
N LEU A 63 0.38 7.62 -7.53
CA LEU A 63 1.59 8.02 -6.81
C LEU A 63 1.51 7.71 -5.30
N ASP A 64 0.35 7.86 -4.68
CA ASP A 64 0.13 7.49 -3.26
C ASP A 64 0.22 5.99 -3.01
N GLN A 65 -0.15 5.17 -4.00
CA GLN A 65 0.03 3.73 -3.93
C GLN A 65 1.51 3.35 -4.07
N ILE A 66 2.25 4.02 -4.96
CA ILE A 66 3.68 3.74 -5.19
C ILE A 66 4.53 4.24 -4.02
N ILE A 67 4.34 5.50 -3.61
CA ILE A 67 5.10 6.18 -2.56
C ILE A 67 4.58 5.71 -1.19
N LYS A 68 5.24 4.69 -0.64
CA LYS A 68 4.91 4.18 0.69
C LYS A 68 5.35 5.16 1.76
N THR A 69 4.56 5.26 2.83
CA THR A 69 4.88 6.03 4.04
C THR A 69 4.83 5.08 5.23
N SER A 70 5.91 5.01 6.02
CA SER A 70 5.94 4.27 7.29
C SER A 70 5.10 5.01 8.33
N ASN A 71 3.78 4.81 8.28
CA ASN A 71 2.85 5.41 9.22
C ASN A 71 2.45 4.33 10.24
N ASN A 72 3.19 4.24 11.34
CA ASN A 72 3.08 3.12 12.28
C ASN A 72 1.90 3.18 13.27
N THR A 73 1.03 4.20 13.26
CA THR A 73 -0.03 4.27 14.29
C THR A 73 -1.39 4.84 13.85
N THR A 74 -1.47 5.84 12.97
CA THR A 74 -2.78 6.49 12.67
C THR A 74 -3.52 5.88 11.46
N LYS A 75 -2.80 5.39 10.45
CA LYS A 75 -3.39 4.74 9.25
C LYS A 75 -4.04 3.39 9.54
N ASN A 76 -3.67 2.70 10.62
CA ASN A 76 -4.24 1.39 10.94
C ASN A 76 -5.74 1.45 11.21
N LYS A 77 -6.24 2.50 11.87
CA LYS A 77 -7.66 2.62 12.20
C LYS A 77 -8.50 2.89 10.95
N GLU A 78 -8.09 3.84 10.12
CA GLU A 78 -8.83 4.18 8.89
C GLU A 78 -8.79 3.05 7.86
N ILE A 79 -7.66 2.35 7.74
CA ILE A 79 -7.54 1.15 6.89
C ILE A 79 -8.37 0.00 7.46
N LEU A 80 -8.39 -0.22 8.79
CA LEU A 80 -9.29 -1.21 9.40
C LEU A 80 -10.75 -0.86 9.15
N ILE A 81 -11.13 0.41 9.34
CA ILE A 81 -12.50 0.89 9.11
C ILE A 81 -12.90 0.64 7.67
N SER A 82 -12.03 0.97 6.70
CA SER A 82 -12.31 0.75 5.28
C SER A 82 -12.44 -0.74 4.94
N LYS A 83 -11.59 -1.60 5.52
CA LYS A 83 -11.69 -3.06 5.35
C LYS A 83 -12.97 -3.62 5.94
N ILE A 84 -13.34 -3.20 7.16
CA ILE A 84 -14.57 -3.62 7.82
C ILE A 84 -15.78 -3.17 7.00
N GLN A 85 -15.82 -1.92 6.53
CA GLN A 85 -16.90 -1.40 5.70
C GLN A 85 -17.08 -2.21 4.42
N ASN A 86 -15.98 -2.55 3.73
CA ASN A 86 -16.03 -3.39 2.54
C ASN A 86 -16.53 -4.81 2.84
N SER A 87 -16.14 -5.41 3.98
CA SER A 87 -16.62 -6.74 4.38
C SER A 87 -18.09 -6.77 4.80
N LEU A 88 -18.62 -5.65 5.30
CA LEU A 88 -20.03 -5.54 5.70
C LEU A 88 -20.99 -5.35 4.52
N TYR A 89 -20.47 -5.10 3.31
CA TYR A 89 -21.30 -4.87 2.11
C TYR A 89 -22.13 -6.10 1.71
N ASP A 90 -21.61 -7.30 1.97
CA ASP A 90 -22.25 -8.58 1.59
C ASP A 90 -23.19 -9.14 2.67
N PHE A 91 -23.33 -8.46 3.81
CA PHE A 91 -24.13 -8.93 4.94
C PHE A 91 -25.59 -8.46 4.82
N ASN A 92 -26.53 -9.33 5.15
CA ASN A 92 -27.95 -8.97 5.23
C ASN A 92 -28.30 -8.32 6.58
N GLU A 93 -29.48 -7.70 6.66
CA GLU A 93 -29.92 -6.93 7.83
C GLU A 93 -29.91 -7.72 9.14
N LYS A 94 -30.25 -9.02 9.09
CA LYS A 94 -30.25 -9.91 10.25
C LYS A 94 -28.82 -10.20 10.74
N GLU A 95 -27.90 -10.42 9.82
CA GLU A 95 -26.48 -10.67 10.14
C GLU A 95 -25.79 -9.40 10.67
N LEU A 96 -26.13 -8.22 10.13
CA LEU A 96 -25.66 -6.93 10.65
C LEU A 96 -26.17 -6.68 12.09
N PHE A 97 -27.40 -7.07 12.39
CA PHE A 97 -27.96 -6.96 13.74
C PHE A 97 -27.24 -7.86 14.75
N GLU A 98 -26.94 -9.10 14.37
CA GLU A 98 -26.16 -10.02 15.21
C GLU A 98 -24.73 -9.48 15.46
N LEU A 99 -24.08 -8.96 14.43
CA LEU A 99 -22.78 -8.28 14.54
C LEU A 99 -22.82 -7.07 15.49
N SER A 100 -23.87 -6.27 15.42
CA SER A 100 -24.07 -5.13 16.33
C SER A 100 -24.11 -5.57 17.80
N ASN A 101 -24.85 -6.65 18.10
CA ASN A 101 -24.96 -7.20 19.44
C ASN A 101 -23.60 -7.72 19.97
N ILE A 102 -22.80 -8.34 19.10
CA ILE A 102 -21.44 -8.80 19.44
C ILE A 102 -20.55 -7.60 19.78
N ILE A 103 -20.55 -6.55 18.95
CA ILE A 103 -19.75 -5.33 19.17
C ILE A 103 -20.13 -4.66 20.50
N GLU A 104 -21.42 -4.58 20.81
CA GLU A 104 -21.90 -4.00 22.05
C GLU A 104 -21.46 -4.81 23.29
N SER A 105 -21.48 -6.14 23.17
CA SER A 105 -20.98 -7.06 24.20
C SER A 105 -19.48 -6.88 24.44
N CYS A 106 -18.68 -6.75 23.37
CA CYS A 106 -17.25 -6.45 23.46
C CYS A 106 -16.98 -5.10 24.16
N LYS A 107 -17.77 -4.06 23.87
CA LYS A 107 -17.67 -2.75 24.54
C LYS A 107 -17.96 -2.84 26.04
N LYS A 108 -18.95 -3.63 26.44
CA LYS A 108 -19.29 -3.87 27.86
C LYS A 108 -18.15 -4.60 28.58
N LEU A 109 -17.50 -5.56 27.93
CA LEU A 109 -16.36 -6.30 28.49
C LEU A 109 -15.11 -5.43 28.65
N SER A 110 -14.82 -4.51 27.72
CA SER A 110 -13.64 -3.65 27.83
C SER A 110 -13.78 -2.58 28.91
N LYS A 111 -15.00 -2.09 29.16
CA LYS A 111 -15.30 -1.14 30.24
C LYS A 111 -15.18 -1.74 31.65
N LYS A 112 -15.27 -3.06 31.81
CA LYS A 112 -15.07 -3.75 33.10
C LYS A 112 -13.61 -3.96 33.49
N LYS A 113 -12.65 -3.67 32.59
CA LYS A 113 -11.20 -3.86 32.81
C LYS A 113 -10.45 -2.56 33.12
N LYS A 114 -11.16 -1.44 33.32
CA LYS A 114 -10.63 -0.16 33.80
C LYS A 114 -11.26 0.15 35.15
#